data_AF-A0A0M2HF94-F1
#
_entry.id   AF-A0A0M2HF94-F1
#
_cell.length_a   1.000
_cell.length_b   1.000
_cell.length_c   1.000
_cell.angle_alpha   90.00
_cell.angle_beta   90.00
_cell.angle_gamma   90.00
#
_symmetry.space_group_name_H-M   'P 1'
#
loop_
_entity.id
_entity.type
_entity.pdbx_description
1 polymer ?
#
loop_
_entity_poly.entity_id
_entity_poly.type
_entity_poly.pdbx_seq_one_letter_code
_entity_poly.pdbx_strand_id
1 'polypeptide(L)'
;MALPLLLDDALVSTESGFALRVSLPWIRSMPLAAVTDLAVSIDGSPVSVTARLDGRDVAPGALSTEPGWWFIQDRLELRGVGMLPPGAHDVSVSFVLVVPYLQAGPSGPLALPLRADRALGLRDEASVARRPVADRATPAEQAVPAGGDLPGEWTVSASAFNWTPEVIRAERSASDIAIGVVGDGVAATIEIEAGQVWRSFPDPSDAEVDAFRERLTAAGGAVTIVGASLDDWASPSGRRTDEERLAFLVPQLRAAARLGARGVRVPFGQTGSELLRLAQPVLHDLGVVLYEEIQGQQSLDVPANAANLELLQELDDPRIRVLIDISMLMPSLPPSYLEELRRGGVDDSLLHRLDTAWRAPETHEAVIATLREGRVPPSVHTLFMNLLVRFGRSEVADLEPLLPLTTGVHLKFWDLDDAEGRVSRPIGDIGAALRRTGFAGTLTSEWGGHEWLDADAATMTRAHLALSRRALAGASVRA
;
A
#
# COMPACT_ATOMS: atom_id res chain seq x y z
N MET A 1 7.81 -5.54 -0.95
CA MET A 1 8.68 -6.02 0.14
C MET A 1 8.36 -5.27 1.42
N ALA A 2 8.16 -5.98 2.53
CA ALA A 2 8.06 -5.42 3.86
C ALA A 2 9.46 -5.16 4.47
N LEU A 3 9.53 -4.36 5.53
CA LEU A 3 10.76 -4.13 6.29
C LEU A 3 11.29 -5.47 6.81
N PRO A 4 12.60 -5.77 6.70
CA PRO A 4 13.18 -6.86 7.49
C PRO A 4 12.86 -6.63 8.97
N LEU A 5 12.36 -7.67 9.63
CA LEU A 5 11.90 -7.63 11.02
C LEU A 5 13.01 -7.19 11.98
N LEU A 6 14.25 -7.59 11.67
CA LEU A 6 15.47 -7.29 12.43
C LEU A 6 16.50 -6.63 11.51
N LEU A 7 17.06 -5.50 11.93
CA LEU A 7 18.15 -4.77 11.25
C LEU A 7 19.51 -5.02 11.92
N ASP A 8 20.62 -4.63 11.27
CA ASP A 8 22.00 -4.83 11.78
C ASP A 8 22.32 -4.11 13.11
N ASP A 9 21.49 -3.13 13.48
CA ASP A 9 21.59 -2.36 14.72
C ASP A 9 20.43 -2.68 15.69
N ALA A 10 19.74 -3.81 15.49
CA ALA A 10 18.57 -4.15 16.28
C ALA A 10 18.91 -4.55 17.72
N LEU A 11 20.09 -5.11 18.01
CA LEU A 11 20.48 -5.57 19.34
C LEU A 11 21.43 -4.57 20.02
N VAL A 12 21.00 -4.03 21.15
CA VAL A 12 21.69 -2.97 21.89
C VAL A 12 21.85 -3.35 23.36
N SER A 13 23.03 -3.13 23.93
CA SER A 13 23.30 -3.27 25.37
C SER A 13 22.69 -2.09 26.12
N THR A 14 22.05 -2.36 27.26
CA THR A 14 21.47 -1.35 28.16
C THR A 14 22.06 -1.50 29.55
N GLU A 15 21.76 -0.56 30.46
CA GLU A 15 22.28 -0.60 31.84
C GLU A 15 21.90 -1.88 32.62
N SER A 16 20.77 -2.51 32.28
CA SER A 16 20.21 -3.67 33.01
C SER A 16 20.09 -4.95 32.18
N GLY A 17 20.55 -4.94 30.92
CA GLY A 17 20.43 -6.08 30.01
C GLY A 17 20.55 -5.65 28.56
N PHE A 18 19.51 -5.86 27.76
CA PHE A 18 19.52 -5.53 26.34
C PHE A 18 18.19 -4.92 25.85
N ALA A 19 18.26 -4.23 24.73
CA ALA A 19 17.13 -3.77 23.94
C ALA A 19 17.21 -4.41 22.55
N LEU A 20 16.09 -4.97 22.09
CA LEU A 20 15.89 -5.51 20.75
C LEU A 20 14.88 -4.65 20.00
N ARG A 21 15.29 -4.04 18.89
CA ARG A 21 14.43 -3.19 18.05
C ARG A 21 13.84 -4.01 16.93
N VAL A 22 12.52 -4.14 16.93
CA VAL A 22 11.76 -4.90 15.96
C VAL A 22 11.04 -3.93 15.03
N SER A 23 11.15 -4.15 13.73
CA SER A 23 10.46 -3.37 12.69
C SER A 23 9.05 -3.89 12.42
N LEU A 24 8.12 -3.05 11.96
CA LEU A 24 6.81 -3.51 11.49
C LEU A 24 6.93 -4.06 10.06
N PRO A 25 6.70 -5.35 9.80
CA PRO A 25 6.85 -5.92 8.46
C PRO A 25 5.53 -5.77 7.68
N TRP A 26 5.01 -4.54 7.61
CA TRP A 26 3.75 -4.24 6.95
C TRP A 26 3.85 -2.96 6.12
N ILE A 27 2.87 -2.74 5.23
CA ILE A 27 2.88 -1.61 4.28
C ILE A 27 2.31 -0.32 4.85
N ARG A 28 1.76 -0.35 6.06
CA ARG A 28 1.20 0.81 6.77
C ARG A 28 1.27 0.61 8.27
N SER A 29 1.01 1.67 9.01
CA SER A 29 0.86 1.65 10.46
C SER A 29 -0.29 0.73 10.87
N MET A 30 -0.11 0.01 11.98
CA MET A 30 -1.02 -1.03 12.47
C MET A 30 -1.38 -0.78 13.93
N PRO A 31 -2.57 -1.20 14.42
CA PRO A 31 -2.87 -1.14 15.85
C PRO A 31 -1.84 -1.96 16.64
N LEU A 32 -1.45 -1.52 17.83
CA LEU A 32 -0.63 -2.35 18.72
C LEU A 32 -1.35 -3.67 19.08
N ALA A 33 -2.68 -3.60 19.18
CA ALA A 33 -3.58 -4.74 19.35
C ALA A 33 -3.49 -5.80 18.23
N ALA A 34 -2.87 -5.49 17.10
CA ALA A 34 -2.63 -6.44 16.02
C ALA A 34 -1.52 -7.46 16.33
N VAL A 35 -0.70 -7.23 17.36
CA VAL A 35 0.44 -8.11 17.68
C VAL A 35 0.04 -9.09 18.77
N THR A 36 0.04 -10.39 18.45
CA THR A 36 -0.18 -11.46 19.44
C THR A 36 1.00 -12.44 19.44
N ASP A 37 1.12 -13.21 20.53
CA ASP A 37 2.10 -14.31 20.64
C ASP A 37 3.55 -13.89 20.40
N LEU A 38 3.91 -12.67 20.81
CA LEU A 38 5.27 -12.15 20.69
C LEU A 38 6.25 -12.93 21.58
N ALA A 39 7.27 -13.51 20.95
CA ALA A 39 8.33 -14.27 21.61
C ALA A 39 9.71 -13.89 21.05
N VAL A 40 10.72 -13.95 21.93
CA VAL A 40 12.12 -13.68 21.60
C VAL A 40 13.00 -14.81 22.14
N SER A 41 14.00 -15.22 21.37
CA SER A 41 15.08 -16.09 21.85
C SER A 41 16.44 -15.52 21.46
N ILE A 42 17.44 -15.72 22.33
CA ILE A 42 18.83 -15.35 22.12
C ILE A 42 19.69 -16.60 22.33
N ASP A 43 20.57 -16.91 21.38
CA ASP A 43 21.46 -18.07 21.38
C ASP A 43 20.70 -19.39 21.65
N GLY A 44 19.54 -19.52 21.00
CA GLY A 44 18.64 -20.68 21.14
C GLY A 44 17.82 -20.74 22.43
N SER A 45 18.00 -19.79 23.36
CA SER A 45 17.30 -19.76 24.64
C SER A 45 16.18 -18.70 24.65
N PRO A 46 14.93 -19.05 25.03
CA PRO A 46 13.87 -18.07 25.20
C PRO A 46 14.24 -17.02 26.25
N VAL A 47 13.95 -15.75 25.97
CA VAL A 47 14.22 -14.62 26.88
C VAL A 47 12.93 -13.86 27.18
N SER A 48 12.77 -13.45 28.45
CA SER A 48 11.65 -12.59 28.85
C SER A 48 11.93 -11.16 28.46
N VAL A 49 10.96 -10.52 27.80
CA VAL A 49 11.05 -9.13 27.34
C VAL A 49 9.81 -8.33 27.71
N THR A 50 9.95 -7.01 27.76
CA THR A 50 8.85 -6.03 27.86
C THR A 50 8.91 -5.08 26.68
N ALA A 51 7.76 -4.67 26.15
CA ALA A 51 7.67 -3.68 25.08
C ALA A 51 7.70 -2.26 25.67
N ARG A 52 8.57 -1.39 25.16
CA ARG A 52 8.68 0.01 25.57
C ARG A 52 7.74 0.87 24.75
N LEU A 53 6.70 1.40 25.37
CA LEU A 53 5.67 2.24 24.74
C LEU A 53 5.51 3.56 25.49
N ASP A 54 5.77 4.69 24.84
CA ASP A 54 5.66 6.04 25.42
C ASP A 54 6.34 6.19 26.80
N GLY A 55 7.51 5.55 26.97
CA GLY A 55 8.24 5.59 28.24
C GLY A 55 7.69 4.68 29.35
N ARG A 56 6.77 3.77 29.03
CA ARG A 56 6.27 2.71 29.91
C ARG A 56 6.71 1.34 29.41
N ASP A 57 6.81 0.38 30.33
CA ASP A 57 7.08 -1.02 29.99
C ASP A 57 5.75 -1.80 30.02
N VAL A 58 5.43 -2.45 28.91
CA VAL A 58 4.20 -3.21 28.70
C VAL A 58 4.56 -4.67 28.46
N ALA A 59 3.85 -5.58 29.12
CA ALA A 59 4.05 -7.01 28.90
C ALA A 59 3.67 -7.39 27.46
N PRO A 60 4.43 -8.25 26.76
CA PRO A 60 4.12 -8.64 25.38
C PRO A 60 2.69 -9.14 25.16
N GLY A 61 2.15 -9.93 26.08
CA GLY A 61 0.77 -10.43 26.00
C GLY A 61 -0.30 -9.33 26.13
N ALA A 62 0.03 -8.19 26.73
CA ALA A 62 -0.89 -7.06 26.89
C ALA A 62 -1.01 -6.20 25.63
N LEU A 63 -0.11 -6.35 24.64
CA LEU A 63 -0.16 -5.62 23.37
C LEU A 63 -1.50 -5.78 22.66
N SER A 64 -2.08 -6.99 22.70
CA SER A 64 -3.39 -7.32 22.11
C SER A 64 -4.57 -6.48 22.63
N THR A 65 -4.38 -5.78 23.74
CA THR A 65 -5.36 -4.89 24.37
C THR A 65 -4.85 -3.46 24.55
N GLU A 66 -3.61 -3.19 24.16
CA GLU A 66 -2.98 -1.88 24.33
C GLU A 66 -3.58 -0.90 23.31
N PRO A 67 -4.08 0.28 23.75
CA PRO A 67 -4.51 1.31 22.82
C PRO A 67 -3.31 1.88 22.07
N GLY A 68 -3.55 2.38 20.86
CA GLY A 68 -2.53 3.06 20.06
C GLY A 68 -2.03 2.23 18.88
N TRP A 69 -1.02 2.79 18.21
CA TRP A 69 -0.61 2.40 16.88
C TRP A 69 0.89 2.24 16.79
N TRP A 70 1.31 1.16 16.14
CA TRP A 70 2.67 0.96 15.69
C TRP A 70 2.84 1.69 14.36
N PHE A 71 3.45 2.87 14.42
CA PHE A 71 3.78 3.65 13.22
C PHE A 71 4.78 2.88 12.34
N ILE A 72 4.55 2.86 11.03
CA ILE A 72 5.30 2.00 10.09
C ILE A 72 6.83 2.19 10.14
N GLN A 73 7.30 3.42 10.41
CA GLN A 73 8.74 3.72 10.47
C GLN A 73 9.34 3.59 11.88
N ASP A 74 8.51 3.32 12.89
CA ASP A 74 8.96 3.12 14.26
C ASP A 74 9.39 1.66 14.47
N ARG A 75 10.43 1.47 15.28
CA ARG A 75 10.86 0.14 15.71
C ARG A 75 10.43 -0.07 17.15
N LEU A 76 9.60 -1.09 17.38
CA LEU A 76 9.18 -1.50 18.71
C LEU A 76 10.39 -1.98 19.49
N GLU A 77 10.69 -1.31 20.60
CA GLU A 77 11.81 -1.68 21.47
C GLU A 77 11.35 -2.70 22.51
N LEU A 78 11.96 -3.88 22.49
CA LEU A 78 11.77 -4.96 23.45
C LEU A 78 12.94 -5.00 24.42
N ARG A 79 12.70 -4.78 25.70
CA ARG A 79 13.73 -4.78 26.75
C ARG A 79 13.77 -6.11 27.48
N GLY A 80 14.93 -6.76 27.48
CA GLY A 80 15.20 -7.96 28.25
C GLY A 80 16.18 -7.70 29.39
N VAL A 81 16.07 -8.50 30.44
CA VAL A 81 16.97 -8.45 31.61
C VAL A 81 18.13 -9.42 31.43
N GLY A 82 19.27 -9.06 32.02
CA GLY A 82 20.48 -9.88 31.97
C GLY A 82 21.45 -9.40 30.88
N MET A 83 22.69 -9.18 31.29
CA MET A 83 23.73 -8.69 30.40
C MET A 83 24.10 -9.77 29.38
N LEU A 84 24.14 -9.38 28.11
CA LEU A 84 24.70 -10.21 27.05
C LEU A 84 26.22 -9.95 26.95
N PRO A 85 27.04 -10.99 26.79
CA PRO A 85 28.46 -10.82 26.49
C PRO A 85 28.68 -9.99 25.21
N PRO A 86 29.77 -9.21 25.09
CA PRO A 86 30.10 -8.57 23.82
C PRO A 86 30.28 -9.61 22.70
N GLY A 87 29.69 -9.38 21.54
CA GLY A 87 29.83 -10.29 20.39
C GLY A 87 28.58 -10.36 19.52
N ALA A 88 28.56 -11.34 18.62
CA ALA A 88 27.39 -11.68 17.83
C ALA A 88 26.54 -12.70 18.57
N HIS A 89 25.21 -12.53 18.49
CA HIS A 89 24.22 -13.42 19.09
C HIS A 89 23.24 -13.88 18.03
N ASP A 90 22.79 -15.14 18.13
CA ASP A 90 21.72 -15.66 17.29
C ASP A 90 20.38 -15.22 17.87
N VAL A 91 19.74 -14.24 17.23
CA VAL A 91 18.48 -13.65 17.69
C VAL A 91 17.33 -14.15 16.84
N SER A 92 16.28 -14.62 17.51
CA SER A 92 15.00 -14.93 16.89
C SER A 92 13.88 -14.09 17.49
N VAL A 93 13.02 -13.56 16.64
CA VAL A 93 11.76 -12.93 17.04
C VAL A 93 10.61 -13.53 16.24
N SER A 94 9.49 -13.81 16.90
CA SER A 94 8.26 -14.25 16.25
C SER A 94 7.04 -13.64 16.90
N PHE A 95 6.00 -13.38 16.11
CA PHE A 95 4.68 -12.96 16.57
C PHE A 95 3.65 -13.25 15.48
N VAL A 96 2.37 -13.20 15.82
CA VAL A 96 1.28 -13.18 14.85
C VAL A 96 0.83 -11.74 14.65
N LEU A 97 0.79 -11.30 13.39
CA LEU A 97 0.21 -10.03 12.99
C LEU A 97 -1.22 -10.24 12.51
N VAL A 98 -2.17 -9.67 13.23
CA VAL A 98 -3.59 -9.68 12.90
C VAL A 98 -3.94 -8.46 12.04
N VAL A 99 -4.37 -8.68 10.81
CA VAL A 99 -4.63 -7.64 9.82
C VAL A 99 -6.09 -7.19 9.89
N PRO A 100 -6.40 -6.02 10.48
CA PRO A 100 -7.75 -5.68 10.94
C PRO A 100 -8.72 -5.29 9.82
N TYR A 101 -8.26 -5.19 8.58
CA TYR A 101 -9.04 -4.82 7.40
C TYR A 101 -9.13 -5.94 6.37
N LEU A 102 -8.48 -7.07 6.63
CA LEU A 102 -8.56 -8.25 5.76
C LEU A 102 -9.27 -9.37 6.50
N GLN A 103 -10.35 -9.86 5.92
CA GLN A 103 -11.11 -10.96 6.49
C GLN A 103 -10.56 -12.31 6.01
N ALA A 104 -10.22 -13.21 6.94
CA ALA A 104 -9.85 -14.59 6.65
C ALA A 104 -11.04 -15.53 6.89
N GLY A 105 -11.93 -15.62 5.92
CA GLY A 105 -13.14 -16.44 6.01
C GLY A 105 -14.10 -15.97 7.12
N PRO A 106 -15.01 -16.83 7.62
CA PRO A 106 -15.99 -16.44 8.64
C PRO A 106 -15.38 -16.27 10.05
N SER A 107 -14.11 -16.64 10.23
CA SER A 107 -13.50 -16.90 11.55
C SER A 107 -12.82 -15.69 12.18
N GLY A 108 -12.69 -14.56 11.47
CA GLY A 108 -12.00 -13.38 11.99
C GLY A 108 -11.12 -12.66 10.97
N PRO A 109 -10.33 -11.68 11.44
CA PRO A 109 -9.33 -11.02 10.62
C PRO A 109 -8.23 -12.01 10.18
N LEU A 110 -7.52 -11.69 9.10
CA LEU A 110 -6.35 -12.43 8.66
C LEU A 110 -5.26 -12.39 9.72
N ALA A 111 -4.78 -13.56 10.12
CA ALA A 111 -3.67 -13.71 11.07
C ALA A 111 -2.44 -14.27 10.34
N LEU A 112 -1.33 -13.53 10.40
CA LEU A 112 -0.09 -13.87 9.72
C LEU A 112 1.00 -14.19 10.74
N PRO A 113 1.45 -15.45 10.85
CA PRO A 113 2.62 -15.77 11.66
C PRO A 113 3.87 -15.19 10.99
N LEU A 114 4.64 -14.43 11.76
CA LEU A 114 5.86 -13.77 11.35
C LEU A 114 7.02 -14.26 12.20
N ARG A 115 8.16 -14.49 11.55
CA ARG A 115 9.40 -14.90 12.20
C ARG A 115 10.59 -14.31 11.47
N ALA A 116 11.60 -13.91 12.23
CA ALA A 116 12.93 -13.62 11.71
C ALA A 116 13.99 -14.23 12.62
N ASP A 117 15.02 -14.80 11.98
CA ASP A 117 16.22 -15.34 12.62
C ASP A 117 17.43 -14.60 12.04
N ARG A 118 18.27 -14.01 12.90
CA ARG A 118 19.44 -13.23 12.46
C ARG A 118 20.55 -13.25 13.50
N ALA A 119 21.79 -13.43 13.04
CA ALA A 119 22.98 -13.17 13.84
C ALA A 119 23.21 -11.65 13.96
N LEU A 120 23.18 -11.11 15.18
CA LEU A 120 23.27 -9.67 15.45
C LEU A 120 24.43 -9.36 16.41
N GLY A 121 25.28 -8.40 16.03
CA GLY A 121 26.30 -7.87 16.92
C GLY A 121 25.70 -6.97 18.00
N LEU A 122 26.00 -7.25 19.27
CA LEU A 122 25.63 -6.41 20.40
C LEU A 122 26.33 -5.04 20.28
N ARG A 123 25.54 -3.95 20.27
CA ARG A 123 26.07 -2.58 20.22
C ARG A 123 25.86 -1.83 21.52
N ASP A 124 26.76 -0.92 21.86
CA ASP A 124 26.55 -0.02 23.00
C ASP A 124 25.52 1.06 22.65
N GLU A 125 24.62 1.38 23.59
CA GLU A 125 23.56 2.39 23.42
C GLU A 125 24.10 3.75 22.95
N ALA A 126 25.27 4.16 23.46
CA ALA A 126 25.96 5.39 23.07
C ALA A 126 26.49 5.40 21.63
N SER A 127 26.71 4.21 21.03
CA SER A 127 27.24 4.06 19.67
C SER A 127 26.17 4.19 18.59
N VAL A 128 24.90 3.96 18.95
CA VAL A 128 23.78 3.93 17.99
C VAL A 128 23.17 5.32 17.75
N ALA A 129 23.38 6.27 18.66
CA ALA A 129 22.94 7.67 18.53
C ALA A 129 23.70 8.47 17.44
N ARG A 130 24.72 7.88 16.80
CA ARG A 130 25.54 8.54 15.77
C ARG A 130 25.46 7.79 14.45
N ARG A 131 24.50 8.17 13.61
CA ARG A 131 24.62 7.98 12.17
C ARG A 131 24.35 9.32 11.48
N PRO A 132 25.29 9.84 10.67
CA PRO A 132 24.98 10.93 9.77
C PRO A 132 24.05 10.40 8.68
N VAL A 133 23.02 11.18 8.37
CA VAL A 133 22.25 11.03 7.13
C VAL A 133 23.24 11.27 5.98
N ALA A 134 23.39 10.29 5.11
CA ALA A 134 24.19 10.47 3.91
C ALA A 134 23.41 11.39 2.96
N ASP A 135 23.96 12.56 2.65
CA ASP A 135 23.48 13.41 1.57
C ASP A 135 23.57 12.63 0.26
N ARG A 136 22.42 12.31 -0.33
CA ARG A 136 22.37 11.91 -1.74
C ARG A 136 22.49 13.17 -2.58
N ALA A 137 23.38 13.11 -3.57
CA ALA A 137 23.52 14.14 -4.59
C ALA A 137 22.19 14.35 -5.31
N THR A 138 21.85 15.63 -5.51
CA THR A 138 20.75 16.09 -6.37
C THR A 138 20.89 15.44 -7.75
N PRO A 139 19.86 14.76 -8.28
CA PRO A 139 19.88 14.34 -9.67
C PRO A 139 19.92 15.58 -10.56
N ALA A 140 20.67 15.48 -11.67
CA ALA A 140 20.69 16.51 -12.70
C ALA A 140 19.26 16.77 -13.20
N GLU A 141 18.93 18.04 -13.34
CA GLU A 141 17.69 18.58 -13.88
C GLU A 141 17.42 17.97 -15.27
N GLN A 142 16.62 16.92 -15.32
CA GLN A 142 16.06 16.41 -16.57
C GLN A 142 14.65 16.97 -16.71
N ALA A 143 14.51 17.92 -17.62
CA ALA A 143 13.24 18.50 -17.99
C ALA A 143 12.22 17.39 -18.32
N VAL A 144 11.04 17.52 -17.72
CA VAL A 144 9.87 16.73 -18.09
C VAL A 144 9.66 16.92 -19.60
N PRO A 145 9.68 15.85 -20.42
CA PRO A 145 9.33 16.01 -21.83
C PRO A 145 7.91 16.54 -21.90
N ALA A 146 7.69 17.60 -22.68
CA ALA A 146 6.36 18.08 -22.99
C ALA A 146 5.56 16.93 -23.64
N GLY A 147 4.72 16.27 -22.84
CA GLY A 147 3.74 15.31 -23.32
C GLY A 147 2.60 16.05 -24.01
N GLY A 148 2.00 15.43 -25.03
CA GLY A 148 0.90 16.03 -25.79
C GLY A 148 -0.25 16.49 -24.89
N ASP A 149 -0.96 17.52 -25.33
CA ASP A 149 -2.05 18.14 -24.59
C ASP A 149 -3.12 17.09 -24.22
N LEU A 150 -3.19 16.78 -22.92
CA LEU A 150 -4.34 16.08 -22.35
C LEU A 150 -5.51 17.06 -22.23
N PRO A 151 -6.76 16.59 -22.18
CA PRO A 151 -7.88 17.46 -21.84
C PRO A 151 -7.57 18.24 -20.55
N GLY A 152 -7.76 19.56 -20.56
CA GLY A 152 -7.33 20.45 -19.46
C GLY A 152 -7.98 20.14 -18.10
N GLU A 153 -9.04 19.33 -18.10
CA GLU A 153 -9.75 18.87 -16.89
C GLU A 153 -9.13 17.62 -16.26
N TRP A 154 -8.25 16.90 -16.96
CA TRP A 154 -7.62 15.68 -16.47
C TRP A 154 -6.38 15.99 -15.65
N THR A 155 -6.34 15.49 -14.41
CA THR A 155 -5.16 15.64 -13.55
C THR A 155 -4.31 14.37 -13.62
N VAL A 156 -3.02 14.50 -13.97
CA VAL A 156 -2.06 13.38 -13.90
C VAL A 156 -1.25 13.50 -12.60
N SER A 157 -1.30 12.45 -11.78
CA SER A 157 -0.72 12.42 -10.43
C SER A 157 0.26 11.25 -10.27
N ALA A 158 1.03 11.22 -9.19
CA ALA A 158 1.87 10.09 -8.80
C ALA A 158 1.52 9.63 -7.38
N SER A 159 1.46 8.32 -7.17
CA SER A 159 1.25 7.76 -5.82
C SER A 159 2.56 7.75 -5.04
N ALA A 160 2.54 8.30 -3.82
CA ALA A 160 3.66 8.18 -2.88
C ALA A 160 3.88 6.71 -2.47
N PHE A 161 2.89 5.83 -2.68
CA PHE A 161 3.02 4.38 -2.53
C PHE A 161 4.20 3.80 -3.34
N ASN A 162 4.58 4.42 -4.45
CA ASN A 162 5.71 3.97 -5.28
C ASN A 162 7.04 3.97 -4.49
N TRP A 163 7.13 4.78 -3.43
CA TRP A 163 8.27 4.88 -2.51
C TRP A 163 8.08 4.05 -1.25
N THR A 164 7.10 3.14 -1.19
CA THR A 164 6.90 2.24 -0.04
C THR A 164 8.19 1.57 0.43
N PRO A 165 9.12 1.08 -0.44
CA PRO A 165 10.41 0.55 0.03
C PRO A 165 11.28 1.56 0.79
N GLU A 166 11.27 2.85 0.43
CA GLU A 166 12.00 3.92 1.13
C GLU A 166 11.34 4.27 2.46
N VAL A 167 9.99 4.36 2.46
CA VAL A 167 9.21 4.58 3.69
C VAL A 167 9.54 3.48 4.70
N ILE A 168 9.50 2.24 4.22
CA ILE A 168 9.88 1.03 4.93
C ILE A 168 11.32 1.15 5.45
N ARG A 169 12.31 1.47 4.63
CA ARG A 169 13.70 1.62 5.13
C ARG A 169 13.86 2.67 6.24
N ALA A 170 12.95 3.63 6.34
CA ALA A 170 12.92 4.66 7.39
C ALA A 170 14.21 5.50 7.50
N GLU A 171 14.95 5.64 6.39
CA GLU A 171 16.13 6.50 6.30
C GLU A 171 15.76 7.98 6.20
N ARG A 172 14.54 8.25 5.72
CA ARG A 172 13.88 9.56 5.67
C ARG A 172 12.45 9.40 6.20
N SER A 173 11.88 10.47 6.73
CA SER A 173 10.47 10.42 7.14
C SER A 173 9.57 10.21 5.90
N ALA A 174 8.45 9.51 6.07
CA ALA A 174 7.48 9.28 5.01
C ALA A 174 6.94 10.60 4.44
N SER A 175 6.77 11.60 5.31
CA SER A 175 6.42 12.97 4.90
C SER A 175 7.49 13.60 4.00
N ASP A 176 8.78 13.49 4.35
CA ASP A 176 9.87 14.03 3.52
C ASP A 176 10.00 13.31 2.18
N ILE A 177 9.73 12.01 2.15
CA ILE A 177 9.69 11.21 0.92
C ILE A 177 8.56 11.71 0.02
N ALA A 178 7.33 11.81 0.54
CA ALA A 178 6.16 12.26 -0.20
C ALA A 178 6.33 13.70 -0.74
N ILE A 179 6.85 14.63 0.08
CA ILE A 179 7.17 16.00 -0.36
C ILE A 179 8.29 16.00 -1.42
N GLY A 180 9.27 15.09 -1.27
CA GLY A 180 10.35 14.89 -2.23
C GLY A 180 9.87 14.54 -3.63
N VAL A 181 8.78 13.78 -3.77
CA VAL A 181 8.17 13.49 -5.09
C VAL A 181 7.90 14.77 -5.89
N VAL A 182 7.40 15.80 -5.22
CA VAL A 182 7.14 17.13 -5.81
C VAL A 182 8.44 17.92 -5.95
N GLY A 183 9.25 17.99 -4.88
CA GLY A 183 10.49 18.76 -4.86
C GLY A 183 11.52 18.33 -5.92
N ASP A 184 11.54 17.03 -6.23
CA ASP A 184 12.39 16.47 -7.28
C ASP A 184 11.78 16.69 -8.68
N GLY A 185 10.53 17.14 -8.77
CA GLY A 185 9.80 17.40 -10.02
C GLY A 185 9.25 16.15 -10.69
N VAL A 186 8.93 15.08 -9.94
CA VAL A 186 8.33 13.85 -10.51
C VAL A 186 6.88 14.12 -10.93
N ALA A 187 6.10 14.74 -10.05
CA ALA A 187 4.73 15.15 -10.30
C ALA A 187 4.38 16.40 -9.46
N ALA A 188 3.50 17.26 -9.97
CA ALA A 188 3.02 18.44 -9.23
C ALA A 188 1.91 18.08 -8.22
N THR A 189 1.18 17.00 -8.49
CA THR A 189 0.18 16.47 -7.57
C THR A 189 0.50 15.04 -7.20
N ILE A 190 0.19 14.66 -5.98
CA ILE A 190 0.44 13.31 -5.46
C ILE A 190 -0.78 12.70 -4.80
N GLU A 191 -0.82 11.38 -4.76
CA GLU A 191 -1.65 10.60 -3.83
C GLU A 191 -0.78 10.14 -2.65
N ILE A 192 -1.34 10.12 -1.44
CA ILE A 192 -0.63 9.66 -0.23
C ILE A 192 -1.42 8.58 0.50
N GLU A 193 -0.72 7.71 1.22
CA GLU A 193 -1.34 6.72 2.10
C GLU A 193 -1.35 7.23 3.55
N ALA A 194 -2.53 7.41 4.13
CA ALA A 194 -2.70 7.99 5.46
C ALA A 194 -1.89 7.21 6.51
N GLY A 195 -1.97 5.88 6.46
CA GLY A 195 -1.25 4.99 7.36
C GLY A 195 0.27 4.92 7.14
N GLN A 196 0.81 5.54 6.09
CA GLN A 196 2.24 5.68 5.88
C GLN A 196 2.76 7.05 6.30
N VAL A 197 2.02 8.12 5.99
CA VAL A 197 2.54 9.50 6.09
C VAL A 197 2.40 10.08 7.49
N TRP A 198 1.28 9.81 8.18
CA TRP A 198 0.97 10.45 9.47
C TRP A 198 1.29 9.55 10.65
N ARG A 199 2.09 10.05 11.59
CA ARG A 199 2.40 9.34 12.85
C ARG A 199 1.17 9.18 13.72
N SER A 200 0.28 10.18 13.72
CA SER A 200 -0.94 10.14 14.51
C SER A 200 -2.09 9.37 13.85
N PHE A 201 -1.84 8.68 12.73
CA PHE A 201 -2.80 7.75 12.13
C PHE A 201 -3.37 6.79 13.19
N PRO A 202 -4.71 6.58 13.22
CA PRO A 202 -5.72 6.89 12.23
C PRO A 202 -6.42 8.24 12.43
N ASP A 203 -6.00 9.02 13.43
CA ASP A 203 -6.55 10.34 13.76
C ASP A 203 -5.46 11.42 13.58
N PRO A 204 -5.11 11.78 12.33
CA PRO A 204 -4.06 12.74 12.07
C PRO A 204 -4.34 14.07 12.76
N SER A 205 -3.42 14.52 13.61
CA SER A 205 -3.54 15.80 14.30
C SER A 205 -3.53 16.96 13.30
N ASP A 206 -4.31 18.00 13.58
CA ASP A 206 -4.39 19.21 12.75
C ASP A 206 -3.00 19.82 12.47
N ALA A 207 -2.13 19.84 13.48
CA ALA A 207 -0.78 20.39 13.37
C ALA A 207 0.12 19.56 12.44
N GLU A 208 0.01 18.23 12.48
CA GLU A 208 0.75 17.34 11.59
C GLU A 208 0.28 17.51 10.13
N VAL A 209 -1.03 17.60 9.93
CA VAL A 209 -1.64 17.81 8.61
C VAL A 209 -1.26 19.18 8.03
N ASP A 210 -1.32 20.24 8.83
CA ASP A 210 -0.95 21.59 8.39
C ASP A 210 0.53 21.68 8.03
N ALA A 211 1.42 21.16 8.88
CA ALA A 211 2.85 21.18 8.63
C ALA A 211 3.20 20.44 7.32
N PHE A 212 2.55 19.30 7.06
CA PHE A 212 2.72 18.59 5.80
C PHE A 212 2.23 19.42 4.61
N ARG A 213 1.00 19.97 4.69
CA ARG A 213 0.40 20.79 3.62
C ARG A 213 1.24 22.01 3.28
N GLU A 214 1.72 22.74 4.29
CA GLU A 214 2.53 23.94 4.12
C GLU A 214 3.84 23.64 3.40
N ARG A 215 4.53 22.56 3.81
CA ARG A 215 5.78 22.13 3.17
C ARG A 215 5.57 21.63 1.75
N LEU A 216 4.49 20.89 1.50
CA LEU A 216 4.15 20.42 0.14
C LEU A 216 3.80 21.61 -0.77
N THR A 217 3.04 22.58 -0.28
CA THR A 217 2.70 23.81 -1.01
C THR A 217 3.94 24.64 -1.30
N ALA A 218 4.87 24.75 -0.34
CA ALA A 218 6.15 25.42 -0.54
C ALA A 218 7.03 24.75 -1.61
N ALA A 219 6.90 23.43 -1.78
CA ALA A 219 7.52 22.68 -2.88
C ALA A 219 6.76 22.84 -4.22
N GLY A 220 5.63 23.55 -4.24
CA GLY A 220 4.82 23.79 -5.44
C GLY A 220 3.83 22.65 -5.76
N GLY A 221 3.49 21.83 -4.78
CA GLY A 221 2.61 20.67 -4.99
C GLY A 221 1.36 20.63 -4.11
N ALA A 222 0.52 19.64 -4.40
CA ALA A 222 -0.72 19.39 -3.67
C ALA A 222 -1.06 17.89 -3.62
N VAL A 223 -1.89 17.50 -2.66
CA VAL A 223 -2.46 16.15 -2.59
C VAL A 223 -3.76 16.10 -3.38
N THR A 224 -3.94 15.10 -4.26
CA THR A 224 -5.21 14.85 -4.95
C THR A 224 -6.09 13.87 -4.20
N ILE A 225 -5.51 12.76 -3.75
CA ILE A 225 -6.23 11.64 -3.14
C ILE A 225 -5.47 11.21 -1.88
N VAL A 226 -6.20 10.86 -0.83
CA VAL A 226 -5.66 10.20 0.37
C VAL A 226 -6.18 8.77 0.40
N GLY A 227 -5.29 7.78 0.33
CA GLY A 227 -5.61 6.38 0.64
C GLY A 227 -5.90 6.24 2.13
N ALA A 228 -7.16 5.98 2.46
CA ALA A 228 -7.58 5.69 3.83
C ALA A 228 -7.52 4.19 4.12
N SER A 229 -7.52 3.85 5.41
CA SER A 229 -7.87 2.50 5.83
C SER A 229 -9.30 2.47 6.35
N LEU A 230 -9.92 1.31 6.20
CA LEU A 230 -11.19 0.98 6.82
C LEU A 230 -11.03 -0.34 7.56
N ASP A 231 -10.74 -0.25 8.85
CA ASP A 231 -10.47 -1.43 9.67
C ASP A 231 -11.79 -2.01 10.19
N ASP A 232 -12.14 -3.21 9.73
CA ASP A 232 -13.34 -3.91 10.17
C ASP A 232 -13.21 -4.48 11.60
N TRP A 233 -11.98 -4.60 12.11
CA TRP A 233 -11.69 -5.21 13.41
C TRP A 233 -10.91 -4.25 14.32
N ALA A 234 -11.44 -3.98 15.52
CA ALA A 234 -10.79 -3.14 16.53
C ALA A 234 -9.75 -3.91 17.36
N SER A 235 -9.91 -5.23 17.44
CA SER A 235 -9.00 -6.17 18.10
C SER A 235 -9.08 -7.52 17.39
N PRO A 236 -8.24 -8.50 17.76
CA PRO A 236 -8.28 -9.83 17.13
C PRO A 236 -9.64 -10.54 17.19
N SER A 237 -10.52 -10.17 18.12
CA SER A 237 -11.85 -10.76 18.30
C SER A 237 -13.02 -9.77 18.22
N GLY A 238 -12.75 -8.46 18.24
CA GLY A 238 -13.77 -7.41 18.24
C GLY A 238 -13.98 -6.80 16.86
N ARG A 239 -15.03 -7.21 16.15
CA ARG A 239 -15.46 -6.55 14.91
C ARG A 239 -16.14 -5.22 15.22
N ARG A 240 -15.84 -4.18 14.44
CA ARG A 240 -16.47 -2.87 14.56
C ARG A 240 -17.91 -2.89 14.05
N THR A 241 -18.79 -2.12 14.69
CA THR A 241 -20.09 -1.72 14.09
C THR A 241 -19.88 -0.68 12.99
N ASP A 242 -20.89 -0.41 12.18
CA ASP A 242 -20.78 0.63 11.14
C ASP A 242 -20.57 2.04 11.73
N GLU A 243 -21.10 2.33 12.92
CA GLU A 243 -20.82 3.58 13.63
C GLU A 243 -19.37 3.66 14.10
N GLU A 244 -18.79 2.55 14.58
CA GLU A 244 -17.37 2.50 14.96
C GLU A 244 -16.45 2.58 13.73
N ARG A 245 -16.86 2.01 12.60
CA ARG A 245 -16.18 2.15 11.30
C ARG A 245 -16.23 3.59 10.80
N LEU A 246 -17.39 4.25 10.92
CA LEU A 246 -17.52 5.68 10.63
C LEU A 246 -16.60 6.51 11.54
N ALA A 247 -16.62 6.25 12.86
CA ALA A 247 -15.78 6.97 13.82
C ALA A 247 -14.27 6.80 13.51
N PHE A 248 -13.87 5.65 12.95
CA PHE A 248 -12.51 5.41 12.47
C PHE A 248 -12.19 6.13 11.15
N LEU A 249 -13.16 6.28 10.25
CA LEU A 249 -12.99 6.91 8.94
C LEU A 249 -13.02 8.45 9.01
N VAL A 250 -13.88 9.03 9.86
CA VAL A 250 -14.10 10.49 9.94
C VAL A 250 -12.83 11.31 10.16
N PRO A 251 -11.89 10.92 11.06
CA PRO A 251 -10.64 11.65 11.21
C PRO A 251 -9.82 11.73 9.92
N GLN A 252 -9.78 10.65 9.14
CA GLN A 252 -9.08 10.59 7.86
C GLN A 252 -9.76 11.49 6.82
N LEU A 253 -11.11 11.52 6.79
CA LEU A 253 -11.87 12.45 5.94
C LEU A 253 -11.60 13.91 6.28
N ARG A 254 -11.55 14.25 7.58
CA ARG A 254 -11.22 15.60 8.06
C ARG A 254 -9.80 16.01 7.71
N ALA A 255 -8.84 15.10 7.87
CA ALA A 255 -7.46 15.32 7.47
C ALA A 255 -7.34 15.58 5.96
N ALA A 256 -8.03 14.80 5.13
CA ALA A 256 -8.07 14.99 3.68
C ALA A 256 -8.69 16.35 3.29
N ALA A 257 -9.80 16.75 3.93
CA ALA A 257 -10.42 18.06 3.72
C ALA A 257 -9.46 19.20 4.12
N ARG A 258 -8.77 19.07 5.27
CA ARG A 258 -7.80 20.04 5.76
C ARG A 258 -6.58 20.16 4.84
N LEU A 259 -6.11 19.05 4.27
CA LEU A 259 -5.06 19.05 3.23
C LEU A 259 -5.48 19.81 1.97
N GLY A 260 -6.78 19.91 1.69
CA GLY A 260 -7.31 20.35 0.40
C GLY A 260 -7.31 19.25 -0.66
N ALA A 261 -7.32 17.98 -0.26
CA ALA A 261 -7.43 16.86 -1.19
C ALA A 261 -8.82 16.81 -1.84
N ARG A 262 -8.92 16.24 -3.04
CA ARG A 262 -10.21 16.06 -3.73
C ARG A 262 -11.06 14.99 -3.04
N GLY A 263 -10.42 13.96 -2.50
CA GLY A 263 -11.13 12.87 -1.86
C GLY A 263 -10.24 11.83 -1.20
N VAL A 264 -10.92 10.80 -0.69
CA VAL A 264 -10.37 9.70 0.10
C VAL A 264 -10.73 8.38 -0.57
N ARG A 265 -9.76 7.47 -0.71
CA ARG A 265 -9.94 6.16 -1.33
C ARG A 265 -10.07 5.06 -0.28
N VAL A 266 -11.03 4.17 -0.47
CA VAL A 266 -11.26 2.93 0.30
C VAL A 266 -11.55 1.76 -0.66
N PRO A 267 -11.38 0.49 -0.25
CA PRO A 267 -11.67 -0.66 -1.11
C PRO A 267 -13.15 -0.76 -1.52
N PHE A 268 -13.39 -1.17 -2.77
CA PHE A 268 -14.74 -1.28 -3.34
C PHE A 268 -15.61 -2.31 -2.63
N GLY A 269 -16.81 -1.88 -2.24
CA GLY A 269 -17.78 -2.67 -1.52
C GLY A 269 -17.48 -2.85 -0.05
N GLN A 270 -16.31 -2.41 0.43
CA GLN A 270 -15.99 -2.56 1.84
C GLN A 270 -16.92 -1.70 2.70
N THR A 271 -17.29 -0.50 2.26
CA THR A 271 -18.14 0.36 3.10
C THR A 271 -19.51 -0.27 3.34
N GLY A 272 -20.13 -0.81 2.29
CA GLY A 272 -21.51 -1.31 2.35
C GLY A 272 -22.54 -0.18 2.53
N SER A 273 -23.83 -0.54 2.42
CA SER A 273 -24.94 0.42 2.36
C SER A 273 -25.05 1.30 3.61
N GLU A 274 -24.99 0.71 4.80
CA GLU A 274 -25.23 1.45 6.04
C GLU A 274 -24.11 2.46 6.33
N LEU A 275 -22.84 2.08 6.18
CA LEU A 275 -21.73 3.02 6.36
C LEU A 275 -21.75 4.13 5.31
N LEU A 276 -22.09 3.85 4.05
CA LEU A 276 -22.22 4.90 3.02
C LEU A 276 -23.30 5.91 3.41
N ARG A 277 -24.46 5.44 3.89
CA ARG A 277 -25.55 6.30 4.37
C ARG A 277 -25.12 7.15 5.56
N LEU A 278 -24.36 6.58 6.50
CA LEU A 278 -23.82 7.30 7.66
C LEU A 278 -22.73 8.32 7.28
N ALA A 279 -21.88 7.98 6.30
CA ALA A 279 -20.78 8.82 5.83
C ALA A 279 -21.26 9.97 4.94
N GLN A 280 -22.34 9.79 4.18
CA GLN A 280 -22.83 10.74 3.19
C GLN A 280 -22.95 12.18 3.74
N PRO A 281 -23.62 12.48 4.87
CA PRO A 281 -23.68 13.83 5.41
C PRO A 281 -22.30 14.42 5.72
N VAL A 282 -21.38 13.61 6.25
CA VAL A 282 -20.02 14.04 6.58
C VAL A 282 -19.23 14.41 5.31
N LEU A 283 -19.39 13.63 4.24
CA LEU A 283 -18.73 13.89 2.96
C LEU A 283 -19.21 15.21 2.34
N HIS A 284 -20.51 15.51 2.42
CA HIS A 284 -21.08 16.78 1.96
C HIS A 284 -20.58 17.97 2.80
N ASP A 285 -20.59 17.85 4.13
CA ASP A 285 -20.13 18.91 5.04
C ASP A 285 -18.64 19.24 4.84
N LEU A 286 -17.81 18.21 4.62
CA LEU A 286 -16.38 18.37 4.38
C LEU A 286 -16.04 18.74 2.94
N GLY A 287 -16.96 18.53 2.00
CA GLY A 287 -16.74 18.76 0.59
C GLY A 287 -15.72 17.83 -0.06
N VAL A 288 -15.53 16.62 0.48
CA VAL A 288 -14.59 15.59 -0.03
C VAL A 288 -15.35 14.45 -0.70
N VAL A 289 -14.73 13.84 -1.72
CA VAL A 289 -15.27 12.65 -2.39
C VAL A 289 -14.74 11.39 -1.69
N LEU A 290 -15.60 10.42 -1.41
CA LEU A 290 -15.20 9.06 -1.08
C LEU A 290 -15.15 8.24 -2.38
N TYR A 291 -13.98 7.70 -2.68
CA TYR A 291 -13.77 6.78 -3.79
C TYR A 291 -13.78 5.34 -3.29
N GLU A 292 -14.66 4.52 -3.84
CA GLU A 292 -14.56 3.07 -3.73
C GLU A 292 -13.69 2.54 -4.88
N GLU A 293 -12.53 1.95 -4.54
CA GLU A 293 -11.55 1.43 -5.49
C GLU A 293 -11.78 -0.03 -5.83
N ILE A 294 -12.11 -0.30 -7.09
CA ILE A 294 -12.17 -1.64 -7.64
C ILE A 294 -10.83 -1.99 -8.31
N GLN A 295 -10.27 -3.16 -7.98
CA GLN A 295 -8.90 -3.51 -8.39
C GLN A 295 -8.66 -5.02 -8.58
N GLY A 296 -7.52 -5.36 -9.18
CA GLY A 296 -7.01 -6.72 -9.26
C GLY A 296 -8.00 -7.71 -9.89
N GLN A 297 -8.35 -8.76 -9.15
CA GLN A 297 -9.26 -9.82 -9.60
C GLN A 297 -10.75 -9.52 -9.37
N GLN A 298 -11.12 -8.35 -8.83
CA GLN A 298 -12.53 -8.03 -8.66
C GLN A 298 -13.23 -8.03 -10.03
N SER A 299 -14.45 -8.54 -10.09
CA SER A 299 -15.30 -8.52 -11.30
C SER A 299 -16.74 -8.21 -10.90
N LEU A 300 -17.47 -7.55 -11.80
CA LEU A 300 -18.91 -7.33 -11.65
C LEU A 300 -19.72 -8.62 -11.82
N ASP A 301 -19.10 -9.73 -12.27
CA ASP A 301 -19.74 -11.05 -12.26
C ASP A 301 -19.94 -11.61 -10.84
N VAL A 302 -19.20 -11.07 -9.86
CA VAL A 302 -19.35 -11.43 -8.45
C VAL A 302 -20.58 -10.71 -7.90
N PRO A 303 -21.61 -11.42 -7.38
CA PRO A 303 -22.87 -10.79 -6.95
C PRO A 303 -22.70 -9.66 -5.93
N ALA A 304 -21.72 -9.77 -5.04
CA ALA A 304 -21.43 -8.73 -4.06
C ALA A 304 -20.92 -7.43 -4.71
N ASN A 305 -20.09 -7.52 -5.76
CA ASN A 305 -19.61 -6.36 -6.48
C ASN A 305 -20.71 -5.73 -7.35
N ALA A 306 -21.55 -6.55 -7.98
CA ALA A 306 -22.72 -6.08 -8.73
C ALA A 306 -23.71 -5.33 -7.84
N ALA A 307 -24.06 -5.91 -6.68
CA ALA A 307 -24.95 -5.28 -5.72
C ALA A 307 -24.37 -3.96 -5.17
N ASN A 308 -23.04 -3.89 -5.00
CA ASN A 308 -22.39 -2.64 -4.61
C ASN A 308 -22.47 -1.58 -5.71
N LEU A 309 -22.29 -1.95 -6.98
CA LEU A 309 -22.50 -1.03 -8.10
C LEU A 309 -23.95 -0.51 -8.14
N GLU A 310 -24.94 -1.39 -8.00
CA GLU A 310 -26.36 -1.01 -7.95
C GLU A 310 -26.60 0.01 -6.82
N LEU A 311 -26.06 -0.24 -5.63
CA LEU A 311 -26.12 0.69 -4.50
C LEU A 311 -25.51 2.07 -4.83
N LEU A 312 -24.32 2.13 -5.45
CA LEU A 312 -23.69 3.40 -5.82
C LEU A 312 -24.51 4.15 -6.89
N GLN A 313 -25.11 3.43 -7.83
CA GLN A 313 -26.00 3.99 -8.86
C GLN A 313 -27.31 4.51 -8.27
N GLU A 314 -27.88 3.82 -7.28
CA GLU A 314 -29.08 4.25 -6.56
C GLU A 314 -28.82 5.49 -5.69
N LEU A 315 -27.65 5.56 -5.04
CA LEU A 315 -27.25 6.73 -4.26
C LEU A 315 -27.04 7.97 -5.15
N ASP A 316 -26.48 7.77 -6.35
CA ASP A 316 -26.14 8.81 -7.32
C ASP A 316 -25.54 10.09 -6.69
N ASP A 317 -24.62 9.90 -5.76
CA ASP A 317 -24.08 11.01 -4.97
C ASP A 317 -22.77 11.55 -5.57
N PRO A 318 -22.62 12.85 -5.86
CA PRO A 318 -21.36 13.43 -6.33
C PRO A 318 -20.18 13.26 -5.37
N ARG A 319 -20.42 12.96 -4.10
CA ARG A 319 -19.42 12.70 -3.06
C ARG A 319 -19.14 11.22 -2.82
N ILE A 320 -19.83 10.31 -3.49
CA ILE A 320 -19.58 8.87 -3.42
C ILE A 320 -19.39 8.35 -4.85
N ARG A 321 -18.14 8.06 -5.20
CA ARG A 321 -17.73 7.78 -6.57
C ARG A 321 -16.81 6.57 -6.64
N VAL A 322 -16.49 6.15 -7.86
CA VAL A 322 -15.62 5.01 -8.12
C VAL A 322 -14.21 5.48 -8.51
N LEU A 323 -13.21 4.72 -8.05
CA LEU A 323 -11.86 4.74 -8.59
C LEU A 323 -11.57 3.39 -9.23
N ILE A 324 -11.09 3.38 -10.47
CA ILE A 324 -10.71 2.15 -11.18
C ILE A 324 -9.20 1.97 -11.11
N ASP A 325 -8.73 0.81 -10.66
CA ASP A 325 -7.32 0.41 -10.77
C ASP A 325 -7.12 -0.49 -12.00
N ILE A 326 -6.31 -0.05 -12.96
CA ILE A 326 -6.11 -0.79 -14.22
C ILE A 326 -5.25 -2.05 -14.08
N SER A 327 -4.81 -2.41 -12.88
CA SER A 327 -4.33 -3.78 -12.59
C SER A 327 -5.38 -4.84 -12.96
N MET A 328 -6.65 -4.45 -13.06
CA MET A 328 -7.73 -5.28 -13.60
C MET A 328 -7.56 -5.63 -15.09
N LEU A 329 -6.92 -4.74 -15.87
CA LEU A 329 -6.94 -4.72 -17.33
C LEU A 329 -5.67 -5.30 -17.97
N MET A 330 -5.00 -6.24 -17.30
CA MET A 330 -3.70 -6.75 -17.76
C MET A 330 -3.84 -7.63 -19.02
N PRO A 331 -3.22 -7.27 -20.16
CA PRO A 331 -3.25 -8.09 -21.38
C PRO A 331 -2.34 -9.31 -21.26
N SER A 332 -1.22 -9.16 -20.55
CA SER A 332 -0.27 -10.21 -20.23
C SER A 332 0.44 -9.88 -18.93
N LEU A 333 1.15 -10.87 -18.37
CA LEU A 333 1.93 -10.68 -17.15
C LEU A 333 3.25 -9.93 -17.42
N PRO A 334 3.80 -9.23 -16.42
CA PRO A 334 5.09 -8.56 -16.55
C PRO A 334 6.21 -9.58 -16.78
N PRO A 335 7.08 -9.42 -17.80
CA PRO A 335 8.18 -10.35 -18.04
C PRO A 335 9.12 -10.48 -16.84
N SER A 336 9.35 -9.37 -16.13
CA SER A 336 10.16 -9.37 -14.90
C SER A 336 9.56 -10.26 -13.81
N TYR A 337 8.24 -10.27 -13.67
CA TYR A 337 7.53 -11.11 -12.71
C TYR A 337 7.64 -12.60 -13.05
N LEU A 338 7.48 -12.95 -14.33
CA LEU A 338 7.61 -14.33 -14.79
C LEU A 338 9.02 -14.89 -14.56
N GLU A 339 10.04 -14.04 -14.72
CA GLU A 339 11.42 -14.41 -14.45
C GLU A 339 11.68 -14.66 -12.96
N GLU A 340 11.08 -13.88 -12.06
CA GLU A 340 11.18 -14.12 -10.62
C GLU A 340 10.49 -15.42 -10.21
N LEU A 341 9.32 -15.74 -10.77
CA LEU A 341 8.68 -17.04 -10.55
C LEU A 341 9.54 -18.20 -11.08
N ARG A 342 10.19 -18.04 -12.23
CA ARG A 342 11.13 -19.02 -12.80
C ARG A 342 12.32 -19.26 -11.89
N ARG A 343 12.97 -18.19 -11.41
CA ARG A 343 14.07 -18.27 -10.43
C ARG A 343 13.64 -18.92 -9.13
N GLY A 344 12.38 -18.69 -8.74
CA GLY A 344 11.74 -19.33 -7.59
C GLY A 344 11.48 -20.83 -7.75
N GLY A 345 11.59 -21.38 -8.97
CA GLY A 345 11.36 -22.79 -9.26
C GLY A 345 9.90 -23.15 -9.54
N VAL A 346 9.07 -22.20 -9.98
CA VAL A 346 7.72 -22.51 -10.48
C VAL A 346 7.83 -23.36 -11.75
N ASP A 347 6.95 -24.35 -11.89
CA ASP A 347 6.94 -25.29 -13.00
C ASP A 347 6.87 -24.62 -14.38
N ASP A 348 7.73 -25.06 -15.31
CA ASP A 348 7.87 -24.49 -16.66
C ASP A 348 6.57 -24.56 -17.48
N SER A 349 5.75 -25.60 -17.28
CA SER A 349 4.49 -25.73 -18.01
C SER A 349 3.46 -24.69 -17.55
N LEU A 350 3.44 -24.38 -16.24
CA LEU A 350 2.63 -23.29 -15.70
C LEU A 350 3.17 -21.95 -16.20
N LEU A 351 4.48 -21.72 -16.15
CA LEU A 351 5.09 -20.48 -16.63
C LEU A 351 4.80 -20.22 -18.11
N HIS A 352 4.89 -21.25 -18.95
CA HIS A 352 4.55 -21.13 -20.37
C HIS A 352 3.09 -20.74 -20.57
N ARG A 353 2.18 -21.30 -19.78
CA ARG A 353 0.75 -20.96 -19.83
C ARG A 353 0.49 -19.54 -19.32
N LEU A 354 1.15 -19.12 -18.24
CA LEU A 354 1.07 -17.76 -17.70
C LEU A 354 1.53 -16.72 -18.73
N ASP A 355 2.56 -17.02 -19.50
CA ASP A 355 3.12 -16.15 -20.54
C ASP A 355 2.21 -16.07 -21.78
N THR A 356 1.73 -17.22 -22.28
CA THR A 356 1.05 -17.30 -23.58
C THR A 356 -0.47 -17.21 -23.52
N ALA A 357 -1.08 -17.50 -22.36
CA ALA A 357 -2.52 -17.65 -22.21
C ALA A 357 -3.06 -17.00 -20.92
N TRP A 358 -2.48 -15.88 -20.48
CA TRP A 358 -2.80 -15.23 -19.20
C TRP A 358 -4.30 -15.07 -18.92
N ARG A 359 -5.06 -14.59 -19.91
CA ARG A 359 -6.50 -14.32 -19.79
C ARG A 359 -7.40 -15.56 -19.93
N ALA A 360 -6.85 -16.70 -20.31
CA ALA A 360 -7.64 -17.92 -20.49
C ALA A 360 -8.15 -18.44 -19.12
N PRO A 361 -9.43 -18.84 -19.00
CA PRO A 361 -9.96 -19.41 -17.76
C PRO A 361 -9.15 -20.61 -17.25
N GLU A 362 -8.67 -21.46 -18.17
CA GLU A 362 -7.87 -22.64 -17.86
C GLU A 362 -6.53 -22.28 -17.21
N THR A 363 -6.01 -21.07 -17.47
CA THR A 363 -4.80 -20.56 -16.80
C THR A 363 -5.08 -20.24 -15.35
N HIS A 364 -6.22 -19.64 -15.04
CA HIS A 364 -6.61 -19.37 -13.65
C HIS A 364 -6.86 -20.67 -12.87
N GLU A 365 -7.54 -21.65 -13.49
CA GLU A 365 -7.72 -22.98 -12.91
C GLU A 365 -6.38 -23.66 -12.61
N ALA A 366 -5.40 -23.58 -13.51
CA ALA A 366 -4.07 -24.13 -13.31
C ALA A 366 -3.30 -23.44 -12.16
N VAL A 367 -3.44 -22.12 -12.00
CA VAL A 367 -2.87 -21.38 -10.87
C VAL A 367 -3.47 -21.86 -9.55
N ILE A 368 -4.80 -21.97 -9.47
CA ILE A 368 -5.49 -22.45 -8.26
C ILE A 368 -5.10 -23.89 -7.94
N ALA A 369 -5.06 -24.78 -8.93
CA ALA A 369 -4.66 -26.17 -8.75
C ALA A 369 -3.23 -26.27 -8.20
N THR A 370 -2.30 -25.49 -8.76
CA THR A 370 -0.89 -25.46 -8.30
C THR A 370 -0.78 -25.03 -6.83
N LEU A 371 -1.56 -24.02 -6.42
CA LEU A 371 -1.60 -23.60 -5.02
C LEU A 371 -2.19 -24.70 -4.12
N ARG A 372 -3.35 -25.26 -4.49
CA ARG A 372 -4.06 -26.29 -3.70
C ARG A 372 -3.25 -27.57 -3.53
N GLU A 373 -2.47 -27.93 -4.55
CA GLU A 373 -1.61 -29.11 -4.55
C GLU A 373 -0.28 -28.90 -3.80
N GLY A 374 -0.03 -27.68 -3.28
CA GLY A 374 1.19 -27.37 -2.55
C GLY A 374 2.44 -27.36 -3.44
N ARG A 375 2.27 -27.15 -4.75
CA ARG A 375 3.36 -27.15 -5.74
C ARG A 375 4.04 -25.78 -5.89
N VAL A 376 3.57 -24.75 -5.18
CA VAL A 376 4.19 -23.42 -5.16
C VAL A 376 5.41 -23.43 -4.24
N PRO A 377 6.62 -23.13 -4.73
CA PRO A 377 7.80 -23.08 -3.89
C PRO A 377 7.67 -22.03 -2.77
N PRO A 378 8.07 -22.34 -1.51
CA PRO A 378 7.94 -21.41 -0.40
C PRO A 378 8.63 -20.05 -0.62
N SER A 379 9.75 -20.03 -1.36
CA SER A 379 10.54 -18.82 -1.66
C SER A 379 9.78 -17.77 -2.45
N VAL A 380 8.80 -18.17 -3.27
CA VAL A 380 8.01 -17.27 -4.11
C VAL A 380 6.52 -17.33 -3.79
N HIS A 381 6.13 -17.96 -2.67
CA HIS A 381 4.72 -18.13 -2.32
C HIS A 381 3.99 -16.78 -2.24
N THR A 382 4.58 -15.78 -1.58
CA THR A 382 3.99 -14.43 -1.50
C THR A 382 3.85 -13.80 -2.88
N LEU A 383 4.90 -13.88 -3.70
CA LEU A 383 4.91 -13.33 -5.05
C LEU A 383 3.83 -14.01 -5.91
N PHE A 384 3.71 -15.34 -5.82
CA PHE A 384 2.71 -16.14 -6.53
C PHE A 384 1.27 -15.73 -6.22
N MET A 385 0.98 -15.29 -4.99
CA MET A 385 -0.36 -14.82 -4.61
C MET A 385 -0.85 -13.61 -5.43
N ASN A 386 0.04 -12.85 -6.06
CA ASN A 386 -0.35 -11.76 -6.96
C ASN A 386 -1.22 -12.24 -8.13
N LEU A 387 -1.00 -13.47 -8.62
CA LEU A 387 -1.83 -14.11 -9.66
C LEU A 387 -3.30 -14.29 -9.24
N LEU A 388 -3.56 -14.34 -7.94
CA LEU A 388 -4.87 -14.63 -7.35
C LEU A 388 -5.54 -13.39 -6.74
N VAL A 389 -4.79 -12.32 -6.51
CA VAL A 389 -5.28 -11.14 -5.78
C VAL A 389 -5.13 -9.86 -6.60
N ARG A 390 -3.94 -9.61 -7.15
CA ARG A 390 -3.56 -8.28 -7.67
C ARG A 390 -3.59 -8.17 -9.20
N PHE A 391 -3.51 -9.27 -9.93
CA PHE A 391 -3.44 -9.22 -11.40
C PHE A 391 -4.76 -9.60 -12.04
N GLY A 392 -5.51 -8.65 -12.57
CA GLY A 392 -6.78 -8.94 -13.24
C GLY A 392 -6.63 -9.48 -14.66
N ARG A 393 -7.78 -9.89 -15.21
CA ARG A 393 -7.91 -10.44 -16.57
C ARG A 393 -9.05 -9.81 -17.36
N SER A 394 -9.65 -8.75 -16.82
CA SER A 394 -10.80 -8.06 -17.41
C SER A 394 -10.40 -7.25 -18.63
N GLU A 395 -11.41 -6.88 -19.40
CA GLU A 395 -11.34 -5.89 -20.46
C GLU A 395 -12.10 -4.63 -20.07
N VAL A 396 -11.86 -3.52 -20.78
CA VAL A 396 -12.56 -2.26 -20.51
C VAL A 396 -14.08 -2.41 -20.67
N ALA A 397 -14.53 -3.29 -21.56
CA ALA A 397 -15.96 -3.59 -21.74
C ALA A 397 -16.63 -4.13 -20.47
N ASP A 398 -15.89 -4.89 -19.64
CA ASP A 398 -16.39 -5.42 -18.37
C ASP A 398 -16.57 -4.32 -17.32
N LEU A 399 -15.91 -3.16 -17.51
CA LEU A 399 -15.96 -2.01 -16.62
C LEU A 399 -16.89 -0.90 -17.11
N GLU A 400 -17.52 -1.05 -18.29
CA GLU A 400 -18.40 -0.03 -18.88
C GLU A 400 -19.48 0.49 -17.89
N PRO A 401 -20.13 -0.37 -17.07
CA PRO A 401 -21.12 0.08 -16.08
C PRO A 401 -20.57 1.01 -14.98
N LEU A 402 -19.26 0.99 -14.71
CA LEU A 402 -18.59 1.81 -13.69
C LEU A 402 -18.16 3.18 -14.22
N LEU A 403 -17.98 3.33 -15.53
CA LEU A 403 -17.41 4.54 -16.13
C LEU A 403 -18.17 5.84 -15.80
N PRO A 404 -19.52 5.87 -15.73
CA PRO A 404 -20.25 7.07 -15.35
C PRO A 404 -19.99 7.54 -13.91
N LEU A 405 -19.62 6.61 -13.01
CA LEU A 405 -19.31 6.91 -11.60
C LEU A 405 -17.82 7.17 -11.37
N THR A 406 -16.99 6.92 -12.39
CA THR A 406 -15.53 6.96 -12.25
C THR A 406 -15.03 8.40 -12.22
N THR A 407 -14.30 8.77 -11.17
CA THR A 407 -13.70 10.11 -11.02
C THR A 407 -12.23 10.06 -10.55
N GLY A 408 -11.69 8.85 -10.42
CA GLY A 408 -10.27 8.59 -10.26
C GLY A 408 -9.87 7.31 -10.99
N VAL A 409 -8.61 7.20 -11.38
CA VAL A 409 -8.05 5.97 -11.95
C VAL A 409 -6.64 5.80 -11.44
N HIS A 410 -6.33 4.61 -10.92
CA HIS A 410 -4.96 4.18 -10.74
C HIS A 410 -4.45 3.56 -12.03
N LEU A 411 -3.46 4.20 -12.64
CA LEU A 411 -2.69 3.66 -13.75
C LEU A 411 -1.63 2.70 -13.19
N LYS A 412 -2.06 1.63 -12.53
CA LYS A 412 -1.14 0.66 -11.91
C LYS A 412 -0.25 0.02 -12.98
N PHE A 413 1.05 -0.05 -12.70
CA PHE A 413 2.03 -0.77 -13.49
C PHE A 413 3.00 -1.58 -12.62
N TRP A 414 3.70 -2.51 -13.24
CA TRP A 414 4.56 -3.48 -12.54
C TRP A 414 6.00 -3.37 -13.03
N ASP A 415 6.21 -3.47 -14.33
CA ASP A 415 7.44 -3.06 -15.00
C ASP A 415 7.10 -2.12 -16.17
N LEU A 416 8.12 -1.77 -16.95
CA LEU A 416 8.00 -0.83 -18.08
C LEU A 416 8.21 -1.54 -19.43
N ASP A 417 8.17 -2.88 -19.46
CA ASP A 417 8.25 -3.61 -20.71
C ASP A 417 6.91 -3.50 -21.46
N ASP A 418 6.89 -2.59 -22.43
CA ASP A 418 5.72 -2.27 -23.24
C ASP A 418 5.68 -3.03 -24.59
N ALA A 419 6.35 -4.19 -24.68
CA ALA A 419 6.22 -5.06 -25.84
C ALA A 419 4.73 -5.36 -26.09
N GLU A 420 4.31 -5.25 -27.35
CA GLU A 420 2.90 -5.45 -27.77
C GLU A 420 1.88 -4.54 -27.07
N GLY A 421 2.35 -3.43 -26.46
CA GLY A 421 1.49 -2.49 -25.73
C GLY A 421 1.09 -2.98 -24.34
N ARG A 422 1.83 -3.89 -23.72
CA ARG A 422 1.50 -4.48 -22.40
C ARG A 422 1.16 -3.45 -21.33
N VAL A 423 1.81 -2.28 -21.36
CA VAL A 423 1.62 -1.18 -20.39
C VAL A 423 0.76 -0.06 -21.00
N SER A 424 1.07 0.36 -22.22
CA SER A 424 0.43 1.52 -22.86
C SER A 424 -0.99 1.25 -23.34
N ARG A 425 -1.31 0.02 -23.78
CA ARG A 425 -2.64 -0.29 -24.31
C ARG A 425 -3.73 -0.17 -23.24
N PRO A 426 -3.64 -0.78 -22.04
CA PRO A 426 -4.66 -0.61 -21.01
C PRO A 426 -4.91 0.85 -20.63
N ILE A 427 -3.85 1.68 -20.60
CA ILE A 427 -3.93 3.12 -20.34
C ILE A 427 -4.67 3.85 -21.46
N GLY A 428 -4.34 3.53 -22.72
CA GLY A 428 -5.02 4.09 -23.89
C GLY A 428 -6.49 3.70 -23.96
N ASP A 429 -6.80 2.42 -23.73
CA ASP A 429 -8.15 1.86 -23.81
C ASP A 429 -9.07 2.46 -22.73
N ILE A 430 -8.62 2.53 -21.47
CA ILE A 430 -9.42 3.18 -20.40
C ILE A 430 -9.56 4.68 -20.65
N GLY A 431 -8.51 5.35 -21.16
CA GLY A 431 -8.56 6.76 -21.53
C GLY A 431 -9.58 7.04 -22.64
N ALA A 432 -9.66 6.18 -23.66
CA ALA A 432 -10.68 6.27 -24.71
C ALA A 432 -12.09 6.11 -24.15
N ALA A 433 -12.26 5.23 -23.16
CA ALA A 433 -13.55 5.00 -22.51
C ALA A 433 -14.03 6.20 -21.67
N LEU A 434 -13.15 6.74 -20.84
CA LEU A 434 -13.46 7.88 -19.96
C LEU A 434 -13.77 9.17 -20.72
N ARG A 435 -13.21 9.36 -21.93
CA ARG A 435 -13.60 10.50 -22.78
C ARG A 435 -15.07 10.51 -23.14
N ARG A 436 -15.69 9.34 -23.25
CA ARG A 436 -17.12 9.23 -23.60
C ARG A 436 -18.04 9.64 -22.45
N THR A 437 -17.54 9.71 -21.23
CA THR A 437 -18.34 9.99 -20.02
C THR A 437 -18.20 11.40 -19.48
N GLY A 438 -17.34 12.24 -20.09
CA GLY A 438 -17.05 13.58 -19.58
C GLY A 438 -16.16 13.56 -18.32
N PHE A 439 -15.33 12.53 -18.16
CA PHE A 439 -14.42 12.41 -17.02
C PHE A 439 -13.57 13.67 -16.81
N ALA A 440 -13.57 14.18 -15.58
CA ALA A 440 -12.78 15.33 -15.12
C ALA A 440 -12.04 15.02 -13.81
N GLY A 441 -11.41 13.84 -13.77
CA GLY A 441 -10.83 13.24 -12.57
C GLY A 441 -9.30 13.19 -12.53
N THR A 442 -8.79 12.37 -11.62
CA THR A 442 -7.35 12.16 -11.43
C THR A 442 -6.91 10.80 -12.00
N LEU A 443 -5.81 10.77 -12.74
CA LEU A 443 -5.13 9.59 -13.24
C LEU A 443 -3.78 9.45 -12.51
N THR A 444 -3.70 8.52 -11.56
CA THR A 444 -2.54 8.37 -10.66
C THR A 444 -1.61 7.27 -11.16
N SER A 445 -0.35 7.60 -11.43
CA SER A 445 0.70 6.61 -11.68
C SER A 445 1.05 5.86 -10.39
N GLU A 446 0.77 4.56 -10.35
CA GLU A 446 1.07 3.73 -9.18
C GLU A 446 1.87 2.48 -9.54
N TRP A 447 3.03 2.30 -8.91
CA TRP A 447 3.96 1.22 -9.17
C TRP A 447 3.79 0.11 -8.15
N GLY A 448 3.41 -1.08 -8.59
CA GLY A 448 3.33 -2.27 -7.73
C GLY A 448 4.57 -3.17 -7.80
N GLY A 449 5.41 -3.02 -8.83
CA GLY A 449 6.54 -3.92 -9.09
C GLY A 449 7.75 -3.74 -8.19
N HIS A 450 7.77 -2.70 -7.35
CA HIS A 450 8.75 -2.55 -6.26
C HIS A 450 8.71 -3.72 -5.25
N GLU A 451 7.77 -4.65 -5.42
CA GLU A 451 7.72 -5.90 -4.68
C GLU A 451 8.82 -6.89 -5.08
N TRP A 452 9.28 -6.87 -6.33
CA TRP A 452 10.34 -7.76 -6.83
C TRP A 452 11.42 -7.06 -7.64
N LEU A 453 11.20 -5.81 -8.06
CA LEU A 453 12.20 -5.00 -8.73
C LEU A 453 12.93 -4.09 -7.74
N ASP A 454 14.25 -4.19 -7.73
CA ASP A 454 15.13 -3.21 -7.09
C ASP A 454 15.46 -2.10 -8.09
N ALA A 455 14.51 -1.18 -8.28
CA ALA A 455 14.65 -0.03 -9.17
C ALA A 455 14.34 1.27 -8.44
N ASP A 456 14.92 2.37 -8.93
CA ASP A 456 14.68 3.71 -8.38
C ASP A 456 13.24 4.16 -8.66
N ALA A 457 12.48 4.44 -7.60
CA ALA A 457 11.06 4.77 -7.68
C ALA A 457 10.78 6.04 -8.50
N ALA A 458 11.63 7.06 -8.39
CA ALA A 458 11.49 8.29 -9.17
C ALA A 458 11.69 8.03 -10.67
N THR A 459 12.71 7.25 -11.02
CA THR A 459 13.00 6.86 -12.41
C THR A 459 11.84 6.06 -13.01
N MET A 460 11.35 5.02 -12.30
CA MET A 460 10.22 4.21 -12.74
C MET A 460 8.96 5.06 -12.93
N THR A 461 8.65 5.92 -11.96
CA THR A 461 7.46 6.77 -11.98
C THR A 461 7.51 7.80 -13.12
N ARG A 462 8.66 8.47 -13.35
CA ARG A 462 8.81 9.42 -14.46
C ARG A 462 8.62 8.76 -15.82
N ALA A 463 9.24 7.59 -16.02
CA ALA A 463 9.12 6.85 -17.26
C ALA A 463 7.67 6.41 -17.50
N HIS A 464 6.99 5.91 -16.47
CA HIS A 464 5.59 5.56 -16.54
C HIS A 464 4.70 6.77 -16.84
N LEU A 465 4.84 7.89 -16.12
CA LEU A 465 4.10 9.13 -16.38
C LEU A 465 4.26 9.61 -17.84
N ALA A 466 5.47 9.55 -18.39
CA ALA A 466 5.72 9.91 -19.78
C ALA A 466 5.03 8.95 -20.76
N LEU A 467 5.05 7.65 -20.49
CA LEU A 467 4.33 6.63 -21.26
C LEU A 467 2.82 6.85 -21.19
N SER A 468 2.27 7.07 -19.99
CA SER A 468 0.85 7.31 -19.76
C SER A 468 0.37 8.53 -20.53
N ARG A 469 1.09 9.65 -20.48
CA ARG A 469 0.72 10.85 -21.27
C ARG A 469 0.64 10.55 -22.76
N ARG A 470 1.60 9.81 -23.32
CA ARG A 470 1.58 9.42 -24.74
C ARG A 470 0.41 8.49 -25.07
N ALA A 471 0.16 7.48 -24.25
CA ALA A 471 -0.93 6.52 -24.43
C ALA A 471 -2.30 7.21 -24.37
N LEU A 472 -2.50 8.06 -23.36
CA LEU A 472 -3.72 8.85 -23.21
C LEU A 472 -3.90 9.80 -24.39
N ALA A 473 -2.88 10.57 -24.79
CA ALA A 473 -2.98 11.48 -25.94
C ALA A 473 -3.24 10.76 -27.27
N GLY A 474 -2.59 9.60 -27.50
CA GLY A 474 -2.79 8.79 -28.72
C GLY A 474 -4.22 8.27 -28.87
N ALA A 475 -4.89 7.98 -27.76
CA ALA A 475 -6.31 7.61 -27.75
C ALA A 475 -7.26 8.75 -28.19
N SER A 476 -6.84 10.03 -28.08
CA SER A 476 -7.63 11.16 -28.60
C SER A 476 -7.71 11.24 -30.13
N VAL A 477 -6.79 10.58 -30.86
CA VAL A 477 -6.70 10.69 -32.33
C VAL A 477 -7.47 9.58 -33.05
N ARG A 478 -7.91 8.54 -32.32
CA ARG A 478 -8.56 7.34 -32.88
C ARG A 478 -10.05 7.19 -32.51
N ALA A 479 -10.57 8.07 -31.66
CA ALA A 479 -12.00 8.22 -31.39
C ALA A 479 -12.60 9.24 -32.37
#